data_AF-A0AA41SPI8-F1
#
_entry.id   AF-A0AA41SPI8-F1
#
_cell.length_a   1.000
_cell.length_b   1.000
_cell.length_c   1.000
_cell.angle_alpha   90.00
_cell.angle_beta   90.00
_cell.angle_gamma   90.00
#
_symmetry.space_group_name_H-M   'P 1'
#
loop_
_entity.id
_entity.type
_entity.pdbx_description
1 polymer ?
#
loop_
_entity_poly.entity_id
_entity_poly.type
_entity_poly.pdbx_seq_one_letter_code
_entity_poly.pdbx_strand_id
1 'polypeptide(L)'
;NFGDIYDTNHFISALEGHVTVIRELPKVLMEQYDYNISNILNIRVKAWAPVSYYLGEVQSALHEKGVIRITPFANRLAMEIPPEFQYLRCLTNYKALKFSDPISALAPQLVRRMI
;
A
#
# COMPACT_ATOMS: atom_id res chain seq x y z
N ASN A 1 9.89 -5.56 -8.37
CA ASN A 1 8.98 -4.39 -8.23
C ASN A 1 7.54 -4.86 -8.09
N PHE A 2 6.63 -4.02 -7.58
CA PHE A 2 5.22 -4.39 -7.34
C PHE A 2 4.53 -4.91 -8.61
N GLY A 3 4.76 -4.22 -9.75
CA GLY A 3 4.18 -4.57 -11.05
C GLY A 3 4.62 -5.91 -11.64
N ASP A 4 5.72 -6.48 -11.15
CA ASP A 4 6.18 -7.79 -11.62
C ASP A 4 5.27 -8.92 -11.10
N ILE A 5 4.68 -8.70 -9.92
CA ILE A 5 3.82 -9.68 -9.24
C ILE A 5 2.35 -9.35 -9.45
N TYR A 6 1.97 -8.07 -9.38
CA TYR A 6 0.57 -7.64 -9.39
C TYR A 6 0.26 -6.71 -10.55
N ASP A 7 -0.96 -6.81 -11.06
CA ASP A 7 -1.53 -5.87 -12.03
C ASP A 7 -1.71 -4.49 -11.37
N THR A 8 -0.77 -3.59 -11.65
CA THR A 8 -0.74 -2.26 -11.04
C THR A 8 -1.87 -1.37 -11.53
N ASN A 9 -2.32 -1.52 -12.78
CA ASN A 9 -3.45 -0.73 -13.30
C ASN A 9 -4.73 -1.14 -12.58
N HIS A 10 -4.98 -2.46 -12.49
CA HIS A 10 -6.11 -2.99 -11.74
C HIS A 10 -6.06 -2.57 -10.27
N PHE A 11 -4.89 -2.63 -9.63
CA PHE A 11 -4.73 -2.21 -8.23
C PHE A 11 -5.13 -0.76 -8.01
N ILE A 12 -4.69 0.16 -8.88
CA ILE A 12 -5.04 1.58 -8.80
C ILE A 12 -6.55 1.77 -9.03
N SER A 13 -7.11 1.17 -10.08
CA SER A 13 -8.54 1.32 -10.39
C SER A 13 -9.46 0.70 -9.33
N ALA A 14 -9.06 -0.42 -8.73
CA ALA A 14 -9.87 -1.13 -7.74
C ALA A 14 -9.97 -0.38 -6.39
N LEU A 15 -9.03 0.53 -6.13
CA LEU A 15 -8.99 1.37 -4.93
C LEU A 15 -9.52 2.79 -5.17
N GLU A 16 -9.86 3.12 -6.41
CA GLU A 16 -10.46 4.38 -6.78
C GLU A 16 -11.75 4.63 -5.97
N GLY A 17 -11.94 5.86 -5.51
CA GLY A 17 -13.03 6.23 -4.60
C GLY A 17 -12.79 5.92 -3.13
N HIS A 18 -11.80 5.09 -2.78
CA HIS A 18 -11.41 4.84 -1.39
C HIS A 18 -10.09 5.52 -1.02
N VAL A 19 -9.07 5.35 -1.84
CA VAL A 19 -7.75 5.98 -1.65
C VAL A 19 -7.14 6.33 -3.00
N THR A 20 -6.40 7.43 -3.06
CA THR A 20 -5.65 7.79 -4.27
C THR A 20 -4.31 7.06 -4.26
N VAL A 21 -4.08 6.20 -5.23
CA VAL A 21 -2.80 5.51 -5.43
C VAL A 21 -2.09 6.13 -6.62
N ILE A 22 -0.90 6.67 -6.38
CA ILE A 22 -0.03 7.25 -7.41
C ILE A 22 1.19 6.36 -7.63
N ARG A 23 1.71 6.34 -8.85
CA ARG A 23 2.88 5.53 -9.23
C ARG A 23 4.18 6.14 -8.71
N GLU A 24 4.26 7.46 -8.72
CA GLU A 24 5.42 8.24 -8.32
C GLU A 24 4.96 9.49 -7.58
N LEU A 25 5.77 9.93 -6.62
CA LEU A 25 5.52 11.19 -5.91
C LEU A 25 5.72 12.38 -6.87
N PRO A 26 4.86 13.40 -6.82
CA PRO A 26 5.06 14.63 -7.58
C PRO A 26 6.44 15.25 -7.34
N LYS A 27 7.12 15.67 -8.41
CA LYS A 27 8.48 16.26 -8.34
C LYS A 27 8.57 17.43 -7.36
N VAL A 28 7.55 18.28 -7.34
CA VAL A 28 7.46 19.45 -6.44
C VAL A 28 7.50 19.04 -4.96
N LEU A 29 6.92 17.89 -4.60
CA LEU A 29 7.01 17.38 -3.22
C LEU A 29 8.40 16.84 -2.92
N MET A 30 9.04 16.18 -3.91
CA MET A 30 10.38 15.60 -3.77
C MET A 30 11.49 16.64 -3.73
N GLU A 31 11.28 17.85 -4.27
CA GLU A 31 12.23 18.97 -4.19
C GLU A 31 12.60 19.33 -2.76
N GLN A 32 11.63 19.27 -1.84
CA GLN A 32 11.84 19.52 -0.41
C GLN A 32 12.76 18.48 0.26
N TYR A 33 13.03 17.37 -0.43
CA TYR A 33 13.84 16.24 0.05
C TYR A 33 15.06 15.98 -0.84
N ASP A 34 15.48 16.95 -1.65
CA ASP A 34 16.60 16.84 -2.60
C ASP A 34 16.47 15.65 -3.57
N TYR A 35 15.22 15.29 -3.93
CA TYR A 35 14.89 14.10 -4.71
C TYR A 35 15.40 12.79 -4.10
N ASN A 36 15.73 12.78 -2.81
CA ASN A 36 16.26 11.63 -2.09
C ASN A 36 15.21 11.09 -1.11
N ILE A 37 14.68 9.90 -1.41
CA ILE A 37 13.70 9.20 -0.57
C ILE A 37 14.24 8.95 0.86
N SER A 38 15.56 8.86 1.04
CA SER A 38 16.20 8.68 2.35
C SER A 38 16.07 9.89 3.27
N ASN A 39 15.85 11.08 2.71
CA ASN A 39 15.63 12.32 3.46
C ASN A 39 14.18 12.43 3.97
N ILE A 40 13.25 11.63 3.44
CA ILE A 40 11.87 11.60 3.90
C ILE A 40 11.80 10.89 5.25
N LEU A 41 11.08 11.48 6.20
CA LEU A 41 10.85 10.93 7.53
C LEU A 41 10.34 9.49 7.45
N ASN A 42 11.11 8.55 7.99
CA ASN A 42 10.74 7.15 8.05
C ASN A 42 10.24 6.76 9.44
N ILE A 43 8.93 6.56 9.56
CA ILE A 43 8.26 6.14 10.78
C ILE A 43 8.33 4.61 10.88
N ARG A 44 8.95 4.14 11.96
CA ARG A 44 9.01 2.72 12.29
C ARG A 44 7.82 2.30 13.13
N VAL A 45 6.79 1.78 12.48
CA VAL A 45 5.53 1.41 13.12
C VAL A 45 5.69 0.05 13.82
N LYS A 46 5.23 -0.03 15.07
CA LYS A 46 5.22 -1.28 15.84
C LYS A 46 4.26 -2.30 15.22
N ALA A 47 4.50 -3.59 15.46
CA ALA A 47 3.59 -4.62 14.98
C ALA A 47 2.21 -4.43 15.63
N TRP A 48 1.15 -4.65 14.86
CA TRP A 48 -0.24 -4.57 15.31
C TRP A 48 -0.61 -3.22 15.94
N ALA A 49 -0.07 -2.10 15.41
CA ALA A 49 -0.36 -0.79 15.96
C ALA A 49 -1.86 -0.45 15.87
N PRO A 50 -2.46 0.11 16.93
CA PRO A 50 -3.88 0.48 16.95
C PRO A 50 -4.15 1.65 16.00
N VAL A 51 -5.41 1.85 15.62
CA VAL A 51 -5.82 3.00 14.79
C VAL A 51 -5.44 4.33 15.45
N SER A 52 -5.54 4.43 16.78
CA SER A 52 -5.15 5.63 17.53
C SER A 52 -3.68 6.02 17.35
N TYR A 53 -2.79 5.05 17.11
CA TYR A 53 -1.38 5.33 16.81
C TYR A 53 -1.24 6.06 15.46
N TYR A 54 -2.01 5.64 14.45
CA TYR A 54 -2.01 6.29 13.14
C TYR A 54 -2.60 7.69 13.20
N LEU A 55 -3.73 7.85 13.90
CA LEU A 55 -4.39 9.15 14.03
C LEU A 55 -3.62 10.14 14.93
N GLY A 56 -2.87 9.63 15.91
CA GLY A 56 -2.09 10.47 16.83
C GLY A 56 -0.71 10.82 16.28
N GLU A 57 0.12 9.82 16.03
CA GLU A 57 1.53 10.03 15.68
C GLU A 57 1.74 10.17 14.18
N VAL A 58 1.23 9.21 13.40
CA VAL A 58 1.51 9.13 11.96
C VAL A 58 0.85 10.28 11.20
N GLN A 59 -0.40 10.60 11.54
CA GLN A 59 -1.16 11.68 10.93
C GLN A 59 -0.53 13.05 11.23
N SER A 60 -0.11 13.29 12.47
CA SER A 60 0.57 14.53 12.86
C SER A 60 1.86 14.73 12.03
N ALA A 61 2.69 13.69 11.94
CA ALA A 61 3.90 13.73 11.13
C ALA A 61 3.61 13.91 9.62
N LEU A 62 2.54 13.30 9.10
CA LEU A 62 2.11 13.49 7.71
C LEU A 62 1.68 14.93 7.44
N HIS A 63 0.94 15.57 8.36
CA HIS A 63 0.54 16.96 8.20
C HIS A 63 1.74 17.92 8.26
N GLU A 64 2.72 17.66 9.12
CA GLU A 64 3.90 18.51 9.26
C GLU A 64 4.85 18.37 8.07
N LYS A 65 5.12 17.13 7.62
CA LYS A 65 6.11 16.86 6.58
C LYS A 65 5.53 16.82 5.17
N GLY A 66 4.23 16.56 5.01
CA GLY A 66 3.58 16.38 3.71
C GLY A 66 3.85 15.01 3.07
N VAL A 67 5.05 14.44 3.25
CA VAL A 67 5.39 13.08 2.82
C VAL A 67 6.06 12.33 3.97
N ILE A 68 5.64 11.09 4.18
CA ILE A 68 6.24 10.17 5.16
C ILE A 68 6.47 8.79 4.54
N ARG A 69 7.40 8.06 5.12
CA ARG A 69 7.63 6.64 4.85
C ARG A 69 7.22 5.83 6.06
N ILE A 70 6.58 4.69 5.84
CA ILE A 70 6.19 3.76 6.90
C ILE A 70 6.96 2.46 6.70
N THR A 71 7.63 1.98 7.75
CA THR A 71 8.32 0.69 7.75
C THR A 71 8.15 -0.07 9.07
N PRO A 72 8.27 -1.41 9.06
CA PRO A 72 8.12 -2.30 7.91
C PRO A 72 6.65 -2.36 7.44
N PHE A 73 6.32 -3.04 6.34
CA PHE A 73 4.97 -2.98 5.74
C PHE A 73 4.01 -4.05 6.26
N ALA A 74 4.54 -5.18 6.77
CA ALA A 74 3.74 -6.31 7.21
C ALA A 74 3.28 -6.16 8.67
N ASN A 75 2.01 -6.51 8.94
CA ASN A 75 1.43 -6.58 10.29
C ASN A 75 1.55 -5.27 11.08
N ARG A 76 1.35 -4.11 10.45
CA ARG A 76 1.46 -2.80 11.12
C ARG A 76 0.14 -2.22 11.63
N LEU A 77 -1.00 -2.78 11.24
CA LEU A 77 -2.31 -2.34 11.72
C LEU A 77 -2.93 -3.47 12.55
N ALA A 78 -3.48 -3.14 13.72
CA ALA A 78 -4.14 -4.08 14.62
C ALA A 78 -5.21 -4.91 13.91
N MET A 79 -5.48 -6.14 14.38
CA MET A 79 -6.49 -7.01 13.77
C MET A 79 -7.89 -6.44 13.93
N GLU A 80 -8.25 -6.06 15.15
CA GLU A 80 -9.52 -5.45 15.49
C GLU A 80 -9.47 -3.95 15.19
N ILE A 81 -10.23 -3.55 14.16
CA ILE A 81 -10.33 -2.17 13.70
C ILE A 81 -11.78 -1.85 13.32
N PRO A 82 -12.18 -0.57 13.32
CA PRO A 82 -13.50 -0.15 12.85
C PRO A 82 -13.87 -0.71 11.48
N PRO A 83 -15.18 -0.95 11.21
CA PRO A 83 -15.64 -1.63 10.00
C PRO A 83 -15.17 -0.99 8.69
N GLU A 84 -15.07 0.34 8.63
CA GLU A 84 -14.61 1.08 7.46
C GLU A 84 -13.15 0.74 7.08
N PHE A 85 -12.26 0.66 8.07
CA PHE A 85 -10.87 0.30 7.84
C PHE A 85 -10.73 -1.19 7.54
N GLN A 86 -11.55 -2.03 8.17
CA GLN A 86 -11.59 -3.46 7.87
C GLN A 86 -12.08 -3.71 6.45
N TYR A 87 -13.07 -2.95 5.97
CA TYR A 87 -13.54 -3.02 4.59
C TYR A 87 -12.41 -2.70 3.60
N LEU A 88 -11.71 -1.58 3.79
CA LEU A 88 -10.60 -1.19 2.90
C LEU A 88 -9.47 -2.23 2.92
N ARG A 89 -9.16 -2.79 4.09
CA ARG A 89 -8.21 -3.92 4.21
C ARG A 89 -8.65 -5.11 3.38
N CYS A 90 -9.90 -5.53 3.49
CA CYS A 90 -10.45 -6.66 2.74
C CYS A 90 -10.47 -6.37 1.24
N LEU A 91 -10.95 -5.19 0.83
CA LEU A 91 -10.95 -4.75 -0.57
C LEU A 91 -9.54 -4.83 -1.17
N THR A 92 -8.55 -4.28 -0.46
CA THR A 92 -7.16 -4.29 -0.91
C THR A 92 -6.63 -5.71 -1.06
N ASN A 93 -6.77 -6.55 -0.03
CA ASN A 93 -6.18 -7.88 0.00
C ASN A 93 -6.88 -8.90 -0.92
N TYR A 94 -8.20 -8.81 -1.10
CA TYR A 94 -8.96 -9.83 -1.82
C TYR A 94 -9.43 -9.41 -3.21
N LYS A 95 -9.47 -8.10 -3.52
CA LYS A 95 -9.97 -7.61 -4.80
C LYS A 95 -8.92 -6.80 -5.58
N ALA A 96 -8.19 -5.90 -4.91
CA ALA A 96 -7.23 -5.04 -5.60
C ALA A 96 -5.93 -5.78 -5.96
N LEU A 97 -5.47 -6.72 -5.11
CA LEU A 97 -4.31 -7.55 -5.41
C LEU A 97 -4.67 -8.67 -6.39
N LYS A 98 -4.48 -8.41 -7.68
CA LYS A 98 -4.59 -9.38 -8.77
C LYS A 98 -3.20 -9.64 -9.34
N PHE A 99 -2.85 -10.90 -9.61
CA PHE A 99 -1.58 -11.24 -10.25
C PHE A 99 -1.43 -10.60 -11.62
N SER A 100 -0.19 -10.26 -11.99
CA SER A 100 0.15 -9.76 -13.33
C SER A 100 -0.24 -10.76 -14.42
N ASP A 101 -0.44 -10.28 -15.65
CA ASP A 101 -0.85 -11.13 -16.78
C ASP A 101 0.06 -12.33 -17.03
N PRO A 102 1.41 -12.21 -16.97
CA PRO A 102 2.30 -13.36 -17.15
C PRO A 102 2.06 -14.46 -16.11
N ILE A 103 1.82 -14.09 -14.84
CA ILE A 103 1.55 -15.05 -13.76
C ILE A 103 0.15 -15.65 -13.91
N SER A 104 -0.85 -14.81 -14.18
CA SER A 104 -2.25 -15.24 -14.36
C SER A 104 -2.42 -16.18 -15.56
N ALA A 105 -1.69 -15.96 -16.65
CA ALA A 105 -1.72 -16.81 -17.85
C ALA A 105 -1.06 -18.19 -17.64
N LEU A 106 -0.17 -18.31 -16.65
CA LEU A 106 0.49 -19.58 -16.31
C LEU A 106 -0.43 -20.51 -15.52
N ALA A 107 -1.30 -19.96 -14.66
CA ALA A 107 -2.21 -20.73 -13.81
C ALA A 107 -3.06 -21.78 -14.56
N PRO A 108 -3.80 -21.45 -15.65
CA PRO A 108 -4.59 -22.45 -16.37
C PRO A 108 -3.71 -23.50 -17.06
N GLN A 109 -2.50 -23.15 -17.48
CA GLN A 109 -1.56 -24.10 -18.09
C GLN A 109 -1.07 -25.14 -17.07
N LEU A 110 -0.80 -24.71 -15.84
CA LEU A 110 -0.41 -25.60 -14.74
C LEU A 110 -1.54 -26.57 -14.41
N VAL A 111 -2.76 -26.06 -14.21
CA VAL A 111 -3.94 -26.89 -13.93
C VAL A 111 -4.14 -27.94 -15.02
N ARG A 112 -4.01 -27.54 -16.30
CA ARG A 112 -4.19 -28.44 -17.44
C ARG A 112 -3.14 -29.55 -17.54
N ARG A 113 -1.99 -29.43 -16.87
CA ARG A 113 -0.93 -30.45 -16.80
C ARG A 113 -1.02 -31.36 -15.57
N MET A 114 -1.83 -30.96 -14.58
CA MET A 114 -2.07 -31.76 -13.37
C MET A 114 -3.24 -32.73 -13.51
N ILE A 115 -4.02 -32.57 -14.59
CA ILE A 115 -5.10 -33.47 -15.02
C ILE A 115 -4.54 -34.33 -16.16
#